data_AF-A0A6C1DLS9-F1
#
_entry.id   AF-A0A6C1DLS9-F1
#
_cell.length_a   1.000
_cell.length_b   1.000
_cell.length_c   1.000
_cell.angle_alpha   90.00
_cell.angle_beta   90.00
_cell.angle_gamma   90.00
#
_symmetry.space_group_name_H-M   'P 1'
#
loop_
_entity.id
_entity.type
_entity.pdbx_description
1 polymer ?
#
loop_
_entity_poly.entity_id
_entity_poly.type
_entity_poly.pdbx_seq_one_letter_code
_entity_poly.pdbx_strand_id
1 'polypeptide(L)'
;MVVIAFSEPIGDREFKVKLLMEIITRKPAVKGKEWRTITYNMNRYIFDHGLWDTPYYFYRDEDCHRYFLSLIKGKTFRKPEKLSSNVMDGQRNEGNKTFTLHSKPNLQKCLSKAAEIEQQSQDEYWRQEYPGVDEFF
;
A
#
# COMPACT_ATOMS: atom_id res chain seq x y z
N MET A 1 -37.63 10.92 2.64
CA MET A 1 -36.98 10.43 1.41
C MET A 1 -35.49 10.43 1.64
N VAL A 2 -34.86 9.25 1.72
CA VAL A 2 -33.41 9.15 1.70
C VAL A 2 -33.02 9.06 0.24
N VAL A 3 -32.38 10.11 -0.28
CA VAL A 3 -31.78 10.09 -1.62
C VAL A 3 -30.53 9.23 -1.50
N ILE A 4 -30.62 7.96 -1.88
CA ILE A 4 -29.43 7.12 -2.01
C ILE A 4 -28.74 7.59 -3.29
N ALA A 5 -27.72 8.43 -3.13
CA ALA A 5 -26.85 8.80 -4.22
C ALA A 5 -26.11 7.52 -4.66
N PHE A 6 -26.42 7.02 -5.85
CA PHE A 6 -25.60 6.01 -6.52
C PHE A 6 -24.26 6.67 -6.81
N SER A 7 -23.30 6.48 -5.91
CA SER A 7 -21.90 6.81 -6.18
C SER A 7 -21.44 5.93 -7.35
N GLU A 8 -20.65 6.52 -8.26
CA GLU A 8 -20.05 5.75 -9.35
C GLU A 8 -19.30 4.53 -8.76
N PRO A 9 -19.46 3.34 -9.36
CA PRO A 9 -18.79 2.15 -8.84
C PRO A 9 -17.28 2.39 -8.84
N ILE A 10 -16.66 2.19 -7.67
CA ILE A 10 -15.21 2.29 -7.50
C ILE A 10 -14.54 1.40 -8.55
N GLY A 11 -13.69 1.99 -9.37
CA GLY A 11 -12.88 1.21 -10.30
C GLY A 11 -11.90 0.30 -9.54
N ASP A 12 -11.66 -0.91 -10.04
CA ASP A 12 -10.69 -1.87 -9.49
C ASP A 12 -9.32 -1.23 -9.15
N ARG A 13 -8.88 -0.29 -10.00
CA ARG A 13 -7.67 0.51 -9.78
C ARG A 13 -7.74 1.37 -8.52
N GLU A 14 -8.85 2.04 -8.27
CA GLU A 14 -9.03 2.95 -7.13
C GLU A 14 -9.12 2.17 -5.82
N PHE A 15 -9.84 1.04 -5.82
CA PHE A 15 -9.84 0.10 -4.71
C PHE A 15 -8.44 -0.38 -4.35
N LYS A 16 -7.66 -0.85 -5.35
CA LYS A 16 -6.28 -1.29 -5.14
C LYS A 16 -5.39 -0.17 -4.61
N VAL A 17 -5.50 1.05 -5.16
CA VAL A 17 -4.76 2.21 -4.66
C VAL A 17 -5.10 2.52 -3.21
N LYS A 18 -6.39 2.51 -2.84
CA LYS A 18 -6.82 2.76 -1.44
C LYS A 18 -6.24 1.74 -0.47
N LEU A 19 -6.31 0.44 -0.83
CA LEU A 19 -5.73 -0.64 -0.02
C LEU A 19 -4.23 -0.45 0.18
N LEU A 20 -3.49 -0.20 -0.90
CA LEU A 20 -2.03 -0.05 -0.83
C LEU A 20 -1.65 1.18 -0.01
N MET A 21 -2.41 2.27 -0.09
CA MET A 21 -2.18 3.44 0.75
C MET A 21 -2.41 3.15 2.24
N GLU A 22 -3.46 2.39 2.61
CA GLU A 22 -3.65 1.96 4.00
C GLU A 22 -2.46 1.13 4.50
N ILE A 23 -1.96 0.19 3.69
CA ILE A 23 -0.79 -0.64 4.02
C ILE A 23 0.46 0.23 4.18
N ILE A 24 0.72 1.16 3.25
CA ILE A 24 1.89 2.04 3.29
C ILE A 24 1.86 2.93 4.54
N THR A 25 0.69 3.46 4.88
CA THR A 25 0.53 4.34 6.04
C THR A 25 0.69 3.60 7.35
N ARG A 26 0.13 2.38 7.45
CA ARG A 26 0.07 1.64 8.72
C ARG A 26 1.27 0.74 8.97
N LYS A 27 1.97 0.33 7.91
CA LYS A 27 3.14 -0.57 7.97
C LYS A 27 2.84 -1.81 8.82
N PRO A 28 1.88 -2.66 8.40
CA PRO A 28 1.44 -3.78 9.21
C PRO A 28 2.58 -4.79 9.44
N ALA A 29 2.66 -5.31 10.66
CA ALA A 29 3.51 -6.47 10.93
C ALA A 29 2.85 -7.77 10.41
N VAL A 30 3.64 -8.83 10.17
CA VAL A 30 3.16 -10.13 9.65
C VAL A 30 1.95 -10.68 10.44
N LYS A 31 2.04 -10.62 11.78
CA LYS A 31 0.96 -11.01 12.72
C LYS A 31 0.41 -9.80 13.47
N GLY A 32 0.49 -8.62 12.87
CA GLY A 32 0.14 -7.34 13.48
C GLY A 32 -1.36 -7.06 13.52
N LYS A 33 -1.82 -6.37 14.58
CA LYS A 33 -3.21 -5.88 14.71
C LYS A 33 -3.59 -4.83 13.67
N GLU A 34 -2.61 -4.32 12.94
CA GLU A 34 -2.75 -3.33 11.89
C GLU A 34 -3.63 -3.87 10.76
N TRP A 35 -3.55 -5.17 10.43
CA TRP A 35 -4.39 -5.81 9.42
C TRP A 35 -5.88 -5.69 9.74
N ARG A 36 -6.27 -5.85 11.00
CA ARG A 36 -7.65 -5.59 11.45
C ARG A 36 -8.08 -4.16 11.16
N THR A 37 -7.20 -3.19 11.38
CA THR A 37 -7.53 -1.78 11.17
C THR A 37 -7.59 -1.43 9.68
N ILE A 38 -6.69 -1.98 8.86
CA ILE A 38 -6.71 -1.85 7.40
C ILE A 38 -8.02 -2.42 6.85
N THR A 39 -8.39 -3.63 7.28
CA THR A 39 -9.62 -4.32 6.86
C THR A 39 -10.86 -3.52 7.20
N TYR A 40 -10.95 -3.03 8.45
CA TYR A 40 -12.03 -2.15 8.87
C TYR A 40 -12.14 -0.91 7.99
N ASN A 41 -11.02 -0.23 7.73
CA ASN A 41 -10.99 0.97 6.90
C ASN A 41 -11.39 0.70 5.45
N MET A 42 -10.99 -0.45 4.88
CA MET A 42 -11.38 -0.85 3.52
C MET A 42 -12.86 -1.20 3.44
N ASN A 43 -13.40 -1.95 4.41
CA ASN A 43 -14.82 -2.28 4.46
C ASN A 43 -15.69 -1.04 4.65
N ARG A 44 -15.27 -0.10 5.49
CA ARG A 44 -15.96 1.19 5.63
C ARG A 44 -15.94 1.96 4.31
N TYR A 45 -14.79 2.02 3.64
CA TYR A 45 -14.69 2.67 2.33
C TYR A 45 -15.64 2.04 1.30
N ILE A 46 -15.71 0.71 1.23
CA ILE A 46 -16.65 -0.02 0.35
C ILE A 46 -18.11 0.29 0.72
N PHE A 47 -18.44 0.27 2.01
CA PHE A 47 -19.78 0.52 2.51
C PHE A 47 -20.26 1.93 2.17
N ASP A 48 -19.40 2.94 2.39
CA ASP A 48 -19.70 4.34 2.09
C ASP A 48 -19.96 4.58 0.59
N HIS A 49 -19.44 3.71 -0.28
CA HIS A 49 -19.66 3.74 -1.73
C HIS A 49 -20.74 2.74 -2.20
N GLY A 50 -21.49 2.14 -1.28
CA GLY A 50 -22.60 1.24 -1.62
C GLY A 50 -22.19 -0.09 -2.25
N LEU A 51 -20.92 -0.50 -2.15
CA LEU A 51 -20.38 -1.72 -2.77
C LEU A 51 -20.27 -2.90 -1.79
N TRP A 52 -20.97 -2.85 -0.65
CA TRP A 52 -20.86 -3.83 0.42
C TRP A 52 -21.35 -5.24 0.03
N ASP A 53 -22.16 -5.34 -1.03
CA ASP A 53 -22.66 -6.59 -1.62
C ASP A 53 -21.74 -7.17 -2.72
N THR A 54 -20.59 -6.54 -2.96
CA THR A 54 -19.62 -6.98 -3.96
C THR A 54 -18.54 -7.89 -3.38
N PRO A 55 -17.81 -8.67 -4.21
CA PRO A 55 -16.69 -9.49 -3.77
C PRO A 55 -15.49 -8.73 -3.15
N TYR A 56 -15.54 -7.38 -3.10
CA TYR A 56 -14.48 -6.56 -2.53
C TYR A 56 -14.50 -6.51 -1.00
N TYR A 57 -15.60 -6.91 -0.35
CA TYR A 57 -15.74 -6.87 1.10
C TYR A 57 -14.93 -7.97 1.79
N PHE A 58 -14.14 -7.61 2.80
CA PHE A 58 -13.29 -8.56 3.54
C PHE A 58 -13.93 -8.97 4.86
N TYR A 59 -14.30 -10.24 5.00
CA TYR A 59 -14.89 -10.73 6.26
C TYR A 59 -13.87 -10.90 7.39
N ARG A 60 -12.63 -11.27 7.03
CA ARG A 60 -11.51 -11.45 7.97
C ARG A 60 -10.32 -10.63 7.55
N ASP A 61 -9.50 -10.22 8.51
CA ASP A 61 -8.28 -9.49 8.24
C ASP A 61 -7.22 -10.34 7.52
N GLU A 62 -7.24 -11.66 7.70
CA GLU A 62 -6.42 -12.57 6.89
C GLU A 62 -6.86 -12.59 5.42
N ASP A 63 -8.15 -12.36 5.11
CA ASP A 63 -8.62 -12.28 3.73
C ASP A 63 -8.07 -11.04 3.04
N CYS A 64 -8.06 -9.90 3.75
CA CYS A 64 -7.44 -8.66 3.28
C CYS A 64 -5.93 -8.82 3.05
N HIS A 65 -5.22 -9.45 3.99
CA HIS A 65 -3.80 -9.73 3.85
C HIS A 65 -3.51 -10.66 2.67
N ARG A 66 -4.23 -11.79 2.54
CA ARG A 66 -4.08 -12.72 1.41
C ARG A 66 -4.34 -12.06 0.06
N TYR A 67 -5.33 -11.19 -0.02
CA TYR A 67 -5.58 -10.41 -1.23
C TYR A 67 -4.40 -9.51 -1.57
N PHE A 68 -3.84 -8.78 -0.60
CA PHE A 68 -2.63 -7.99 -0.81
C PHE A 68 -1.46 -8.84 -1.32
N LEU A 69 -1.18 -10.00 -0.71
CA LEU A 69 -0.11 -10.89 -1.16
C LEU A 69 -0.31 -11.33 -2.62
N SER A 70 -1.56 -11.56 -3.04
CA SER A 70 -1.87 -11.87 -4.44
C SER A 70 -1.54 -10.73 -5.40
N LEU A 71 -1.58 -9.47 -4.94
CA LEU A 71 -1.23 -8.31 -5.75
C LEU A 71 0.27 -8.17 -5.98
N ILE A 72 1.10 -8.66 -5.06
CA ILE A 72 2.57 -8.53 -5.14
C ILE A 72 3.25 -9.83 -5.59
N LYS A 73 2.55 -10.97 -5.51
CA LYS A 73 3.06 -12.27 -5.94
C LYS A 73 3.55 -12.26 -7.39
N GLY A 74 4.75 -12.78 -7.61
CA GLY A 74 5.36 -12.92 -8.94
C GLY A 74 5.80 -11.60 -9.59
N LYS A 75 5.76 -10.48 -8.86
CA LYS A 75 6.21 -9.19 -9.37
C LYS A 75 7.60 -8.86 -8.83
N THR A 76 8.51 -8.51 -9.72
CA THR A 76 9.82 -7.96 -9.35
C THR A 76 9.72 -6.45 -9.25
N PHE A 77 9.75 -5.94 -8.03
CA PHE A 77 9.80 -4.50 -7.79
C PHE A 77 11.27 -4.10 -7.73
N ARG A 78 11.85 -3.73 -8.88
CA ARG A 78 13.21 -3.18 -8.89
C ARG A 78 13.23 -1.94 -8.01
N LYS A 79 14.13 -1.91 -7.03
CA LYS A 79 14.46 -0.68 -6.30
C LYS A 79 14.90 0.35 -7.35
N PRO A 80 14.40 1.60 -7.33
CA PRO A 80 14.95 2.62 -8.21
C PRO A 80 16.44 2.69 -7.93
N GLU A 81 17.26 2.32 -8.92
CA GLU A 81 18.69 2.55 -8.85
C GLU A 81 18.88 4.04 -8.59
N LYS A 82 19.63 4.39 -7.54
CA LYS A 82 20.10 5.76 -7.36
C LYS A 82 20.91 6.07 -8.61
N LEU A 83 20.32 6.79 -9.55
CA LEU A 83 21.07 7.46 -10.61
C LEU A 83 22.00 8.44 -9.89
N SER A 84 23.23 7.99 -9.67
CA SER A 84 24.35 8.82 -9.27
C SER A 84 24.70 9.71 -10.46
N SER A 85 23.91 10.75 -10.68
CA SER A 85 24.28 11.83 -11.58
C SER A 85 25.31 12.70 -10.86
N ASN A 86 26.58 12.36 -11.01
CA ASN A 86 27.65 13.33 -10.83
C ASN A 86 27.55 14.31 -12.00
N VAL A 87 26.91 15.45 -11.78
CA VAL A 87 27.11 16.65 -12.59
C VAL A 87 27.33 17.80 -11.63
N MET A 88 28.58 18.26 -11.58
CA MET A 88 28.94 19.53 -10.96
C MET A 88 28.35 20.68 -11.79
N ASP A 89 27.84 21.63 -11.02
CA ASP A 89 27.94 23.09 -11.19
C ASP A 89 26.73 23.88 -11.71
N GLY A 90 26.49 25.01 -11.03
CA GLY A 90 25.65 26.11 -11.52
C GLY A 90 24.38 26.45 -10.72
N GLN A 91 24.55 27.33 -9.74
CA GLN A 91 23.59 28.37 -9.28
C GLN A 91 22.26 27.99 -8.59
N ARG A 92 22.32 28.25 -7.27
CA ARG A 92 21.26 28.67 -6.34
C ARG A 92 20.27 29.65 -6.99
N ASN A 93 18.96 29.35 -6.90
CA ASN A 93 17.90 30.33 -6.67
C ASN A 93 16.72 29.64 -5.96
N GLU A 94 16.42 30.16 -4.78
CA GLU A 94 15.31 29.82 -3.90
C GLU A 94 14.05 30.50 -4.44
N GLY A 95 12.97 29.74 -4.62
CA GLY A 95 11.74 30.27 -5.20
C GLY A 95 10.67 29.20 -5.40
N ASN A 96 9.93 28.93 -4.33
CA ASN A 96 8.55 28.46 -4.29
C ASN A 96 8.15 27.45 -5.39
N LYS A 97 8.62 26.20 -5.27
CA LYS A 97 7.96 25.08 -5.94
C LYS A 97 6.64 24.82 -5.22
N THR A 98 5.59 25.48 -5.67
CA THR A 98 4.21 24.99 -5.51
C THR A 98 4.20 23.56 -6.02
N PHE A 99 4.26 22.60 -5.09
CA PHE A 99 4.11 21.19 -5.41
C PHE A 99 2.67 21.01 -5.87
N THR A 100 2.47 21.00 -7.18
CA THR A 100 1.20 20.61 -7.80
C THR A 100 0.97 19.11 -7.51
N LEU A 101 0.51 18.82 -6.29
CA LEU A 101 0.08 17.50 -5.82
C LEU A 101 -1.30 17.19 -6.38
N HIS A 102 -1.39 17.00 -7.71
CA HIS A 102 -2.64 16.60 -8.37
C HIS A 102 -2.50 15.36 -9.26
N SER A 103 -1.42 14.60 -9.11
CA SER A 103 -1.35 13.27 -9.71
C SER A 103 -1.94 12.25 -8.74
N LYS A 104 -3.10 11.66 -9.10
CA LYS A 104 -3.66 10.48 -8.40
C LYS A 104 -2.51 9.48 -8.11
N PRO A 105 -2.49 8.82 -6.93
CA PRO A 105 -1.41 7.89 -6.59
C PRO A 105 -1.17 6.89 -7.73
N ASN A 106 0.08 6.73 -8.12
CA ASN A 106 0.45 5.80 -9.18
C ASN A 106 0.42 4.39 -8.59
N LEU A 107 -0.50 3.55 -9.09
CA LEU A 107 -0.70 2.18 -8.60
C LEU A 107 0.59 1.37 -8.56
N GLN A 108 1.46 1.49 -9.56
CA GLN A 108 2.72 0.77 -9.59
C GLN A 108 3.68 1.23 -8.49
N LYS A 109 3.78 2.54 -8.25
CA LYS A 109 4.57 3.08 -7.13
C LYS A 109 4.04 2.61 -5.78
N CYS A 110 2.72 2.58 -5.61
CA CYS A 110 2.08 2.07 -4.40
C CYS A 110 2.37 0.57 -4.20
N LEU A 111 2.29 -0.24 -5.27
CA LEU A 111 2.63 -1.66 -5.22
C LEU A 111 4.08 -1.87 -4.80
N SER A 112 5.04 -1.19 -5.44
CA SER A 112 6.45 -1.30 -5.07
C SER A 112 6.69 -0.94 -3.61
N LYS A 113 6.07 0.15 -3.12
CA LYS A 113 6.30 0.60 -1.74
C LYS A 113 5.65 -0.32 -0.71
N ALA A 114 4.46 -0.83 -0.99
CA ALA A 114 3.79 -1.78 -0.11
C ALA A 114 4.54 -3.13 -0.06
N ALA A 115 5.09 -3.59 -1.19
CA ALA A 115 5.91 -4.80 -1.23
C ALA A 115 7.22 -4.66 -0.42
N GLU A 116 7.87 -3.49 -0.45
CA GLU A 116 9.04 -3.21 0.39
C GLU A 116 8.71 -3.29 1.88
N ILE A 117 7.55 -2.76 2.28
CA ILE A 117 7.07 -2.81 3.67
C ILE A 117 6.78 -4.25 4.11
N GLU A 118 6.16 -5.04 3.24
CA GLU A 118 5.92 -6.47 3.52
C GLU A 118 7.24 -7.23 3.71
N GLN A 119 8.22 -7.02 2.81
CA GLN A 119 9.53 -7.64 2.93
C GLN A 119 10.19 -7.27 4.27
N GLN A 120 10.21 -5.98 4.61
CA GLN A 120 10.76 -5.52 5.88
C GLN A 120 10.04 -6.17 7.07
N SER A 121 8.71 -6.27 7.03
CA SER A 121 7.95 -6.91 8.09
C SER A 121 8.29 -8.40 8.24
N GLN A 122 8.49 -9.11 7.13
CA GLN A 122 8.88 -10.53 7.16
C GLN A 122 10.28 -10.70 7.75
N ASP A 123 11.23 -9.88 7.31
CA ASP A 123 12.61 -9.91 7.83
C ASP A 123 12.62 -9.65 9.35
N GLU A 124 11.86 -8.65 9.82
CA GLU A 124 11.71 -8.36 11.25
C GLU A 124 11.06 -9.52 12.02
N TYR A 125 10.04 -10.15 11.45
CA TYR A 125 9.37 -11.30 12.06
C TYR A 125 10.33 -12.49 12.24
N TRP A 126 11.08 -12.87 11.19
CA TRP A 126 11.99 -14.01 11.26
C TRP A 126 13.16 -13.76 12.22
N ARG A 127 13.66 -12.52 12.32
CA ARG A 127 14.70 -12.15 13.29
C ARG A 127 14.23 -12.28 14.75
N GLN A 128 12.97 -11.98 15.02
CA GLN A 128 12.39 -12.12 16.35
C GLN A 128 12.09 -13.58 16.70
N GLU A 129 11.55 -14.34 15.75
CA GLU A 129 11.16 -15.74 15.97
C GLU A 129 12.39 -16.68 16.01
N TYR A 130 13.44 -16.37 15.23
CA TYR A 130 14.67 -17.16 15.13
C TYR A 130 15.90 -16.26 15.20
N PRO A 131 16.32 -15.84 16.42
CA PRO A 131 17.55 -15.08 16.61
C PRO A 131 18.75 -15.94 16.18
N GLY A 132 19.29 -15.67 14.98
CA GLY A 132 20.31 -16.49 14.30
C GLY A 132 20.00 -16.77 12.83
N VAL A 133 18.79 -16.45 12.35
CA VAL A 133 18.39 -16.67 10.95
C VAL A 133 19.27 -15.93 9.93
N ASP A 134 19.84 -14.77 10.32
CA ASP A 134 20.77 -14.00 9.48
C ASP A 134 22.11 -14.74 9.24
N GLU A 135 22.42 -15.82 9.96
CA GLU A 135 23.62 -16.65 9.73
C GLU A 135 23.45 -17.68 8.59
N PHE A 136 22.21 -17.87 8.10
CA PHE A 136 21.86 -18.91 7.12
C PHE A 136 21.53 -18.39 5.71
N PHE A 137 21.55 -17.08 5.49
CA PHE A 137 21.26 -16.42 4.21
C PHE A 137 22.38 -15.46 3.80
#